data_AF-A0A848W1I9-F1
#
_entry.id   AF-A0A848W1I9-F1
#
_cell.length_a   1.000
_cell.length_b   1.000
_cell.length_c   1.000
_cell.angle_alpha   90.00
_cell.angle_beta   90.00
_cell.angle_gamma   90.00
#
_symmetry.space_group_name_H-M   'P 1'
#
loop_
_entity.id
_entity.type
_entity.pdbx_description
1 polymer ?
#
loop_
_entity_poly.entity_id
_entity_poly.type
_entity_poly.pdbx_seq_one_letter_code
_entity_poly.pdbx_strand_id
1 'polypeptide(L)' 'MKRMMILGFLVVAGCENPSLGIGTSINSSGVSVSPVFSGNVGGVGVAVAP' A
#
# COMPACT_ATOMS: atom_id res chain seq x y z
N MET A 1 -4.18 11.09 33.10
CA MET A 1 -4.45 10.04 32.08
C MET A 1 -4.86 10.67 30.75
N LYS A 2 -3.98 11.46 30.10
CA LYS A 2 -4.37 12.31 28.95
C LYS A 2 -3.40 12.25 27.75
N ARG A 3 -2.47 11.29 27.76
CA ARG A 3 -1.36 11.21 26.78
C ARG A 3 -1.42 10.04 25.81
N MET A 4 -2.40 9.13 25.93
CA MET A 4 -2.48 7.92 25.10
C MET A 4 -3.22 8.12 23.78
N MET A 5 -3.87 9.26 23.54
CA MET A 5 -4.67 9.47 22.31
C MET A 5 -3.84 9.91 21.09
N ILE A 6 -2.57 10.31 21.26
CA ILE A 6 -1.75 10.86 20.17
C ILE A 6 -1.12 9.75 19.30
N LEU A 7 -0.98 8.53 19.83
CA LEU A 7 -0.36 7.42 19.07
C LEU A 7 -1.23 6.86 17.94
N GLY A 8 -2.55 7.05 17.98
CA GLY A 8 -3.47 6.51 16.96
C GLY A 8 -3.45 7.26 15.63
N PHE A 9 -2.97 8.51 15.62
CA PHE A 9 -2.96 9.35 14.42
C PHE A 9 -1.67 9.28 13.60
N LEU A 10 -0.61 8.65 14.15
CA LEU A 10 0.69 8.58 13.49
C LEU A 10 0.79 7.49 12.41
N VAL A 11 -0.10 6.49 12.43
CA VAL A 11 -0.04 5.35 11.51
C VAL A 11 -0.60 5.69 10.12
N VAL A 12 -1.45 6.71 10.02
CA VAL A 12 -2.04 7.16 8.74
C VAL A 12 -1.08 8.05 7.93
N ALA A 13 -0.08 8.65 8.57
CA ALA A 13 0.92 9.48 7.90
C ALA A 13 2.08 8.66 7.28
N GLY A 14 2.06 7.34 7.40
CA GLY A 14 3.22 6.50 7.14
C GLY A 14 3.50 6.16 5.69
N CYS A 15 2.58 6.37 4.73
CA CYS A 15 2.80 5.96 3.35
C CYS A 15 3.69 6.96 2.61
N GLU A 16 5.00 6.71 2.66
CA GLU A 16 6.04 7.48 1.98
C GLU A 16 6.21 6.93 0.56
N ASN A 17 6.35 7.81 -0.44
CA ASN A 17 6.53 7.44 -1.86
C ASN A 17 5.44 6.49 -2.42
N PRO A 18 4.16 6.87 -2.36
CA PRO A 18 3.10 6.06 -2.94
C PRO A 18 3.32 5.92 -4.45
N SER A 19 3.28 4.69 -4.95
CA SER A 19 3.39 4.34 -6.36
C SER A 19 2.20 3.48 -6.76
N LEU A 20 1.53 3.91 -7.82
CA LEU A 20 0.41 3.19 -8.43
C LEU A 20 0.90 2.54 -9.71
N GLY A 21 0.91 1.22 -9.72
CA GLY A 21 1.24 0.39 -10.87
C GLY A 21 0.02 -0.33 -11.43
N ILE A 22 0.14 -0.76 -12.69
CA ILE A 22 -0.83 -1.65 -13.32
C ILE A 22 -0.13 -2.99 -13.52
N GLY A 23 -0.59 -4.02 -12.80
CA GLY A 23 -0.18 -5.40 -13.01
C GLY A 23 -1.05 -6.02 -14.08
N THR A 24 -0.44 -6.42 -15.20
CA THR A 24 -1.13 -7.18 -16.25
C THR A 24 -0.61 -8.61 -16.23
N SER A 25 -1.49 -9.60 -16.11
CA SER A 25 -1.13 -11.00 -16.26
C SER A 25 -1.94 -11.65 -17.37
N ILE A 26 -1.31 -12.54 -18.13
CA ILE A 26 -1.93 -13.26 -19.23
C ILE A 26 -1.88 -14.74 -18.90
N ASN A 27 -3.03 -15.40 -18.87
CA ASN A 27 -3.14 -16.83 -18.65
C ASN A 27 -4.12 -17.46 -19.66
N SER A 28 -4.31 -18.77 -19.60
CA SER A 28 -5.23 -19.50 -20.49
C SER A 28 -6.70 -19.07 -20.35
N SER A 29 -7.06 -18.36 -19.29
CA SER A 29 -8.40 -17.81 -19.04
C SER A 29 -8.56 -16.37 -19.54
N GLY A 30 -7.49 -15.75 -20.07
CA GLY A 30 -7.52 -14.41 -20.67
C GLY A 30 -6.49 -13.44 -20.06
N VAL A 31 -6.80 -12.15 -20.14
CA VAL A 31 -5.99 -11.05 -19.58
C VAL A 31 -6.63 -10.60 -18.28
N SER A 32 -5.86 -10.57 -17.19
CA SER A 32 -6.26 -9.91 -15.95
C SER A 32 -5.46 -8.64 -15.74
N VAL A 33 -6.16 -7.59 -15.33
CA VAL A 33 -5.58 -6.28 -15.01
C VAL A 33 -5.90 -6.01 -13.55
N SER A 34 -4.87 -5.95 -12.74
CA SER A 34 -4.97 -5.71 -11.31
C SER A 34 -4.17 -4.45 -10.95
N PRO A 35 -4.79 -3.45 -10.29
CA PRO A 35 -4.02 -2.33 -9.76
C PRO A 35 -3.06 -2.86 -8.68
N VAL A 36 -1.83 -2.35 -8.68
CA VAL A 36 -0.83 -2.67 -7.66
C VAL A 36 -0.50 -1.37 -6.94
N PHE A 37 -0.75 -1.34 -5.64
CA PHE A 37 -0.38 -0.23 -4.79
C PHE A 37 0.94 -0.57 -4.10
N SER A 38 1.91 0.33 -4.15
CA SER A 38 3.16 0.16 -3.42
C SER A 38 3.59 1.46 -2.77
N GLY A 39 4.40 1.37 -1.74
CA GLY A 39 4.94 2.52 -1.03
C GLY A 39 5.75 2.06 0.16
N ASN A 40 6.22 3.00 0.97
CA ASN A 40 6.98 2.71 2.17
C ASN A 40 6.13 3.06 3.39
N VAL A 41 6.16 2.23 4.43
CA VAL A 41 5.58 2.55 5.75
C VAL A 41 6.69 2.56 6.78
N GLY A 42 7.09 3.76 7.24
CA GLY A 42 8.19 3.91 8.19
C GLY A 42 9.52 3.33 7.66
N GLY A 43 9.83 3.55 6.38
CA GLY A 43 11.02 3.00 5.72
C GLY A 43 10.91 1.54 5.23
N VAL A 44 9.82 0.82 5.52
CA VAL A 44 9.59 -0.56 5.03
C VAL A 44 8.78 -0.54 3.74
N GLY A 45 9.27 -1.15 2.66
CA GLY A 45 8.51 -1.30 1.42
C GLY A 45 7.30 -2.22 1.60
N VAL A 46 6.12 -1.72 1.25
CA VAL A 46 4.84 -2.44 1.28
C VAL A 46 4.25 -2.44 -0.13
N ALA A 47 3.80 -3.60 -0.59
CA ALA A 47 3.04 -3.74 -1.83
C ALA A 47 1.72 -4.46 -1.54
N VAL A 48 0.63 -3.93 -2.05
CA VAL A 48 -0.73 -4.47 -1.96
C VAL A 48 -1.21 -4.74 -3.38
N ALA A 49 -1.45 -6.01 -3.66
CA ALA A 49 -2.15 -6.48 -4.85
C ALA A 49 -3.49 -7.11 -4.42
N PRO A 50 -4.54 -7.02 -5.25
CA PRO A 50 -5.83 -7.68 -4.98
C PRO A 50 -5.73 -9.21 -4.98
#